data_AF-A0A8B8U259-F1
#
_entry.id   AF-A0A8B8U259-F1
#
_cell.length_a   1.000
_cell.length_b   1.000
_cell.length_c   1.000
_cell.angle_alpha   90.00
_cell.angle_beta   90.00
_cell.angle_gamma   90.00
#
_symmetry.space_group_name_H-M   'P 1'
#
loop_
_entity.id
_entity.type
_entity.pdbx_description
1 polymer ?
#
loop_
_entity_poly.entity_id
_entity_poly.type
_entity_poly.pdbx_seq_one_letter_code
_entity_poly.pdbx_strand_id
1 'polypeptide(L)'
;MEPPNLYPVKLYVYDLSKGLARRLSPIMLGKQLEGIWHTSIVVHKDEFFFGSGGISSCPPGGTLLGPPDSVVDVGSTEVTEEIFLEYLSSLGESLFRGEAYNLFEHNCNTFSNEVAQFLTGRKIPSYITDLPSEVLSTPFGQALRPFLDSIQIQPPGGSTVGRPNGQS
;
A
#
# COMPACT_ATOMS: atom_id res chain seq x y z
N MET A 1 15.88 15.07 30.45
CA MET A 1 15.21 14.97 29.15
C MET A 1 14.17 13.90 29.28
N GLU A 2 12.90 14.20 29.01
CA GLU A 2 11.88 13.17 28.90
C GLU A 2 12.18 12.29 27.68
N PRO A 3 11.94 10.97 27.75
CA PRO A 3 12.11 10.11 26.60
C PRO A 3 11.15 10.55 25.48
N PRO A 4 11.55 10.46 24.20
CA PRO A 4 10.68 10.82 23.10
C PRO A 4 9.44 9.91 23.07
N ASN A 5 8.29 10.47 22.71
CA ASN A 5 7.06 9.71 22.50
C ASN A 5 7.24 8.85 21.25
N LEU A 6 7.12 7.54 21.41
CA LEU A 6 7.26 6.56 20.34
C LEU A 6 5.90 6.00 19.94
N TYR A 7 5.57 6.10 18.66
CA TYR A 7 4.32 5.61 18.08
C TYR A 7 4.59 4.34 17.28
N PRO A 8 3.87 3.23 17.52
CA PRO A 8 4.07 2.00 16.77
C PRO A 8 3.60 2.16 15.32
N VAL A 9 4.40 1.64 14.39
CA VAL A 9 4.11 1.62 12.95
C VAL A 9 3.93 0.17 12.51
N LYS A 10 2.76 -0.13 11.95
CA LYS A 10 2.43 -1.44 11.41
C LYS A 10 2.22 -1.37 9.91
N LEU A 11 2.48 -2.49 9.24
CA LEU A 11 2.13 -2.73 7.85
C LEU A 11 1.00 -3.75 7.83
N TYR A 12 -0.17 -3.34 7.34
CA TYR A 12 -1.27 -4.24 7.09
C TYR A 12 -1.09 -4.84 5.69
N VAL A 13 -1.25 -6.16 5.59
CA VAL A 13 -1.02 -6.92 4.36
C VAL A 13 -2.30 -7.68 4.01
N TYR A 14 -2.73 -7.51 2.76
CA TYR A 14 -3.92 -8.12 2.21
C TYR A 14 -3.55 -8.93 0.97
N ASP A 15 -4.07 -10.14 0.86
CA ASP A 15 -4.07 -10.89 -0.40
C ASP A 15 -5.37 -10.59 -1.16
N LEU A 16 -5.27 -9.75 -2.19
CA LEU A 16 -6.41 -9.39 -3.05
C LEU A 16 -7.01 -10.61 -3.77
N SER A 17 -6.24 -11.69 -3.91
CA SER A 17 -6.72 -12.94 -4.52
C SER A 17 -7.42 -13.88 -3.53
N LYS A 18 -7.34 -13.59 -2.22
CA LYS A 18 -7.86 -14.44 -1.14
C LYS A 18 -7.47 -15.92 -1.29
N GLY A 19 -6.20 -16.16 -1.58
CA GLY A 19 -5.58 -17.48 -1.73
C GLY A 19 -5.74 -18.11 -3.11
N LEU A 20 -6.44 -17.46 -4.04
CA LEU A 20 -6.58 -17.97 -5.42
C LEU A 20 -5.27 -17.89 -6.19
N ALA A 21 -4.48 -16.82 -6.01
CA ALA A 21 -3.19 -16.68 -6.69
C ALA A 21 -2.28 -17.86 -6.34
N ARG A 22 -2.22 -18.25 -5.07
CA ARG A 22 -1.44 -19.42 -4.62
C ARG A 22 -1.82 -20.73 -5.31
N ARG A 23 -3.10 -20.91 -5.66
CA ARG A 23 -3.57 -22.14 -6.31
C ARG A 23 -3.41 -22.10 -7.83
N LEU A 24 -3.59 -20.94 -8.44
CA LEU A 24 -3.70 -20.79 -9.89
C LEU A 24 -2.41 -20.33 -10.57
N SER A 25 -1.52 -19.64 -9.85
CA SER A 25 -0.31 -19.07 -10.44
C SER A 25 0.61 -20.12 -11.09
N PRO A 26 0.77 -21.36 -10.59
CA PRO A 26 1.65 -22.32 -11.25
C PRO A 26 1.14 -22.68 -12.65
N ILE A 27 -0.18 -22.75 -12.84
CA ILE A 27 -0.81 -23.08 -14.12
C ILE A 27 -0.82 -21.87 -15.05
N MET A 28 -1.09 -20.68 -14.51
CA MET A 28 -1.25 -19.46 -15.31
C MET A 28 0.09 -18.80 -15.68
N LEU A 29 1.01 -18.70 -14.71
CA LEU A 29 2.29 -18.01 -14.85
C LEU A 29 3.48 -18.97 -15.04
N GLY A 30 3.28 -20.29 -14.83
CA GLY A 30 4.40 -21.23 -14.74
C GLY A 30 5.27 -21.00 -13.50
N LYS A 31 4.78 -20.21 -12.53
CA LYS A 31 5.52 -19.77 -11.34
C LYS A 31 4.60 -19.76 -10.11
N GLN A 32 5.11 -20.21 -8.97
CA GLN A 32 4.40 -20.12 -7.70
C GLN A 32 4.47 -18.68 -7.18
N LEU A 33 3.31 -18.07 -6.95
CA LEU A 33 3.12 -16.81 -6.24
C LEU A 33 2.32 -17.13 -4.98
N GLU A 34 2.62 -16.46 -3.86
CA GLU A 34 1.91 -16.71 -2.60
C GLU A 34 0.63 -15.87 -2.44
N GLY A 35 0.50 -14.78 -3.19
CA GLY A 35 -0.63 -13.87 -3.12
C GLY A 35 -0.50 -12.69 -4.07
N ILE A 36 -1.55 -11.87 -4.15
CA ILE A 36 -1.50 -10.55 -4.79
C ILE A 36 -1.55 -9.51 -3.67
N TRP A 37 -0.40 -8.96 -3.34
CA TRP A 37 -0.24 -8.14 -2.14
C TRP A 37 -0.73 -6.71 -2.35
N HIS A 38 -1.67 -6.30 -1.49
CA HIS A 38 -1.96 -4.91 -1.21
C HIS A 38 -1.52 -4.61 0.22
N THR A 39 -0.86 -3.48 0.42
CA THR A 39 -0.46 -3.05 1.76
C THR A 39 -0.86 -1.62 2.08
N SER A 40 -0.91 -1.36 3.38
CA SER A 40 -1.18 -0.05 3.98
C SER A 40 -0.36 0.14 5.24
N ILE A 41 -0.10 1.39 5.61
CA ILE A 41 0.59 1.76 6.85
C ILE A 41 -0.44 2.11 7.91
N VAL A 42 -0.31 1.51 9.09
CA VAL A 42 -1.11 1.84 10.26
C VAL A 42 -0.23 2.53 11.31
N VAL A 43 -0.57 3.77 11.61
CA VAL A 43 0.11 4.63 12.60
C VAL A 43 -0.91 5.64 13.12
N HIS A 44 -0.72 6.16 14.35
CA HIS A 44 -1.64 7.15 14.93
C HIS A 44 -3.12 6.71 14.96
N LYS A 45 -3.36 5.39 15.02
CA LYS A 45 -4.68 4.72 15.02
C LYS A 45 -5.45 4.71 13.70
N ASP A 46 -4.86 5.22 12.62
CA ASP A 46 -5.46 5.20 11.29
C ASP A 46 -4.63 4.36 10.32
N GLU A 47 -5.29 3.86 9.28
CA GLU A 47 -4.72 3.13 8.16
C GLU A 47 -4.63 4.03 6.93
N PHE A 48 -3.45 4.09 6.31
CA PHE A 48 -3.13 4.94 5.17
C PHE A 48 -2.67 4.09 3.98
N PHE A 49 -3.24 4.35 2.81
CA PHE A 49 -2.92 3.62 1.59
C PHE A 49 -3.02 4.53 0.36
N PHE A 50 -2.39 4.08 -0.72
CA PHE A 50 -2.42 4.76 -2.01
C PHE A 50 -3.15 3.91 -3.04
N GLY A 51 -4.00 4.54 -3.83
CA GLY A 51 -4.69 3.93 -4.96
C GLY A 51 -4.94 4.96 -6.06
N SER A 52 -5.76 4.59 -7.03
CA SER A 52 -6.11 5.47 -8.16
C SER A 52 -6.84 6.76 -7.75
N GLY A 53 -7.40 6.81 -6.54
CA GLY A 53 -7.99 8.01 -5.94
C GLY A 53 -6.99 8.90 -5.19
N GLY A 54 -5.70 8.56 -5.18
CA GLY A 54 -4.67 9.22 -4.39
C GLY A 54 -4.47 8.59 -3.01
N ILE A 55 -3.82 9.32 -2.12
CA ILE A 55 -3.62 8.89 -0.73
C ILE A 55 -4.95 8.96 0.02
N SER A 56 -5.34 7.85 0.64
CA SER A 56 -6.57 7.71 1.40
C SER A 56 -6.28 7.20 2.82
N SER A 57 -7.15 7.53 3.77
CA SER A 57 -7.13 6.98 5.12
C SER A 57 -8.47 6.39 5.53
N CYS A 58 -8.44 5.46 6.48
CA CYS A 58 -9.61 4.88 7.12
C CYS A 58 -9.25 4.33 8.52
N PRO A 59 -10.23 3.98 9.37
CA PRO A 59 -9.95 3.16 10.54
C PRO A 59 -9.30 1.83 10.13
N PRO A 60 -8.39 1.24 10.93
CA PRO A 60 -7.70 0.00 10.58
C PRO A 60 -8.65 -1.16 10.23
N GLY A 61 -8.50 -1.73 9.04
CA GLY A 61 -9.39 -2.74 8.47
C GLY A 61 -10.74 -2.20 8.01
N GLY A 62 -10.88 -0.88 7.83
CA GLY A 62 -12.13 -0.17 7.56
C GLY A 62 -12.52 -0.12 6.08
N THR A 63 -11.69 -0.62 5.18
CA THR A 63 -12.04 -0.75 3.75
C THR A 63 -12.93 -1.97 3.50
N LEU A 64 -13.47 -2.09 2.30
CA LEU A 64 -14.24 -3.26 1.86
C LEU A 64 -13.40 -4.56 1.84
N LEU A 65 -12.07 -4.47 1.92
CA LEU A 65 -11.19 -5.64 2.06
C LEU A 65 -11.37 -6.34 3.42
N GLY A 66 -11.92 -5.63 4.41
CA GLY A 66 -12.10 -6.12 5.78
C GLY A 66 -10.79 -6.20 6.55
N PRO A 67 -10.67 -7.13 7.51
CA PRO A 67 -9.43 -7.31 8.28
C PRO A 67 -8.24 -7.72 7.41
N PRO A 68 -7.00 -7.30 7.75
CA PRO A 68 -5.79 -7.72 7.04
C PRO A 68 -5.54 -9.22 7.20
N ASP A 69 -4.97 -9.82 6.15
CA ASP A 69 -4.55 -11.23 6.17
C ASP A 69 -3.28 -11.41 7.04
N SER A 70 -2.47 -10.35 7.18
CA SER A 70 -1.33 -10.30 8.10
C SER A 70 -1.03 -8.88 8.58
N VAL A 71 -0.50 -8.77 9.80
CA VAL A 71 -0.02 -7.51 10.39
C VAL A 71 1.46 -7.65 10.70
N VAL A 72 2.28 -6.83 10.05
CA VAL A 72 3.73 -6.84 10.20
C VAL A 72 4.16 -5.63 11.05
N ASP A 73 5.03 -5.87 12.03
CA ASP A 73 5.67 -4.80 12.79
C ASP A 73 6.78 -4.15 11.94
N VAL A 74 6.65 -2.85 11.67
CA VAL A 74 7.68 -2.09 10.94
C VAL A 74 8.67 -1.49 11.94
N GLY A 75 8.14 -0.97 13.06
CA GLY A 75 8.92 -0.42 14.17
C GLY A 75 8.14 0.65 14.91
N SER A 76 8.84 1.68 15.37
CA SER A 76 8.25 2.86 16.01
C SER A 76 8.80 4.14 15.39
N THR A 77 8.02 5.21 15.48
CA THR A 77 8.38 6.54 14.98
C THR A 77 8.23 7.60 16.07
N GLU A 78 9.01 8.67 16.00
CA GLU A 78 8.83 9.89 16.80
C GLU A 78 8.00 10.93 16.04
N VAL A 79 7.71 10.70 14.76
CA VAL A 79 6.93 11.61 13.92
C VAL A 79 5.51 11.70 14.47
N THR A 80 5.11 12.92 14.83
CA THR A 80 3.76 13.21 15.32
C THR A 80 2.72 13.07 14.21
N GLU A 81 1.46 12.91 14.59
CA GLU A 81 0.35 12.81 13.65
C GLU A 81 0.27 14.04 12.73
N GLU A 82 0.44 15.24 13.28
CA GLU A 82 0.44 16.50 12.52
C GLU A 82 1.51 16.52 11.42
N ILE A 83 2.77 16.25 11.78
CA ILE A 83 3.89 16.21 10.82
C ILE A 83 3.65 15.12 9.78
N PHE A 84 3.10 13.97 10.19
CA PHE A 84 2.82 12.89 9.26
C PHE A 84 1.74 13.26 8.24
N LEU A 85 0.67 13.93 8.67
CA LEU A 85 -0.40 14.39 7.76
C LEU A 85 0.11 15.47 6.79
N GLU A 86 0.98 16.38 7.23
CA GLU A 86 1.64 17.35 6.35
C GLU A 86 2.51 16.64 5.29
N TYR A 87 3.29 15.64 5.71
CA TYR A 87 4.08 14.82 4.81
C TYR A 87 3.21 14.11 3.77
N LEU A 88 2.10 13.48 4.19
CA LEU A 88 1.17 12.82 3.27
C LEU A 88 0.50 13.80 2.31
N SER A 89 0.15 15.01 2.77
CA SER A 89 -0.39 16.05 1.90
C SER A 89 0.62 16.44 0.81
N SER A 90 1.88 16.65 1.19
CA SER A 90 2.94 16.97 0.23
C SER A 90 3.19 15.85 -0.79
N LEU A 91 3.16 14.58 -0.35
CA LEU A 91 3.24 13.42 -1.24
C LEU A 91 2.05 13.37 -2.20
N GLY A 92 0.84 13.58 -1.70
CA GLY A 92 -0.40 13.55 -2.49
C GLY A 92 -0.47 14.66 -3.54
N GLU A 93 0.16 15.80 -3.27
CA GLU A 93 0.29 16.90 -4.23
C GLU A 93 1.41 16.68 -5.25
N SER A 94 2.30 15.71 -5.06
CA SER A 94 3.47 15.49 -5.91
C SER A 94 3.48 14.07 -6.51
N LEU A 95 4.18 13.14 -5.89
CA LEU A 95 4.47 11.82 -6.42
C LEU A 95 3.25 10.90 -6.36
N PHE A 96 2.43 11.00 -5.31
CA PHE A 96 1.31 10.10 -5.03
C PHE A 96 -0.06 10.71 -5.33
N ARG A 97 -0.14 11.43 -6.45
CA ARG A 97 -1.42 11.80 -7.07
C ARG A 97 -2.11 10.55 -7.60
N GLY A 98 -3.45 10.55 -7.62
CA GLY A 98 -4.23 9.40 -8.11
C GLY A 98 -3.87 8.99 -9.54
N GLU A 99 -3.59 9.98 -10.41
CA GLU A 99 -3.20 9.76 -11.81
C GLU A 99 -1.81 9.14 -11.96
N ALA A 100 -0.98 9.20 -10.92
CA ALA A 100 0.34 8.58 -10.91
C ALA A 100 0.28 7.09 -10.52
N TYR A 101 -0.91 6.53 -10.26
CA TYR A 101 -1.06 5.12 -9.92
C TYR A 101 -0.76 4.22 -11.13
N ASN A 102 0.20 3.30 -10.95
CA ASN A 102 0.50 2.23 -11.87
C ASN A 102 0.65 0.91 -11.09
N LEU A 103 -0.06 -0.14 -11.53
CA LEU A 103 -0.10 -1.43 -10.83
C LEU A 103 1.29 -2.02 -10.56
N PHE A 104 2.27 -1.85 -11.44
CA PHE A 104 3.57 -2.48 -11.33
C PHE A 104 4.65 -1.57 -10.75
N GLU A 105 4.69 -0.32 -11.20
CA GLU A 105 5.81 0.59 -10.92
C GLU A 105 5.51 1.55 -9.77
N HIS A 106 4.24 1.91 -9.56
CA HIS A 106 3.86 2.97 -8.63
C HIS A 106 2.48 2.71 -7.99
N ASN A 107 2.47 1.81 -7.02
CA ASN A 107 1.24 1.27 -6.41
C ASN A 107 1.22 1.45 -4.88
N CYS A 108 0.22 0.87 -4.22
CA CYS A 108 0.07 0.87 -2.76
C CYS A 108 1.32 0.36 -1.98
N ASN A 109 2.06 -0.59 -2.55
CA ASN A 109 3.26 -1.16 -1.93
C ASN A 109 4.45 -0.19 -2.08
N THR A 110 4.55 0.50 -3.22
CA THR A 110 5.53 1.60 -3.41
C THR A 110 5.32 2.69 -2.36
N PHE A 111 4.07 3.13 -2.18
CA PHE A 111 3.68 4.10 -1.16
C PHE A 111 4.04 3.61 0.25
N SER A 112 3.59 2.40 0.60
CA SER A 112 3.83 1.84 1.94
C SER A 112 5.32 1.71 2.25
N ASN A 113 6.13 1.39 1.24
CA ASN A 113 7.57 1.29 1.38
C ASN A 113 8.26 2.65 1.59
N GLU A 114 7.85 3.70 0.89
CA GLU A 114 8.37 5.06 1.12
C GLU A 114 7.98 5.58 2.50
N VAL A 115 6.70 5.44 2.87
CA VAL A 115 6.18 5.89 4.16
C VAL A 115 6.85 5.13 5.32
N ALA A 116 7.05 3.81 5.19
CA ALA A 116 7.78 3.03 6.18
C ALA A 116 9.22 3.55 6.39
N GLN A 117 9.91 3.89 5.29
CA GLN A 117 11.26 4.44 5.35
C GLN A 117 11.29 5.83 5.98
N PHE A 118 10.32 6.70 5.66
CA PHE A 118 10.20 8.02 6.28
C PHE A 118 9.97 7.90 7.80
N LEU A 119 9.02 7.06 8.21
CA LEU A 119 8.63 6.95 9.62
C LEU A 119 9.68 6.22 10.48
N THR A 120 10.35 5.21 9.94
CA THR A 120 11.15 4.26 10.74
C THR A 120 12.56 4.00 10.21
N GLY A 121 12.91 4.53 9.04
CA GLY A 121 14.18 4.22 8.34
C GLY A 121 14.23 2.80 7.76
N ARG A 122 13.14 2.03 7.80
CA ARG A 122 13.09 0.62 7.36
C ARG A 122 12.21 0.46 6.14
N LYS A 123 12.58 -0.48 5.27
CA LYS A 123 11.78 -0.92 4.13
C LYS A 123 10.78 -1.99 4.54
N ILE A 124 9.71 -2.14 3.75
CA ILE A 124 8.80 -3.27 3.90
C ILE A 124 9.43 -4.56 3.33
N PRO A 125 8.90 -5.76 3.64
CA PRO A 125 9.45 -7.02 3.14
C PRO A 125 9.50 -7.07 1.61
N SER A 126 10.65 -7.48 1.05
CA SER A 126 10.89 -7.42 -0.40
C SER A 126 9.97 -8.35 -1.22
N TYR A 127 9.50 -9.46 -0.65
CA TYR A 127 8.54 -10.34 -1.32
C TYR A 127 7.21 -9.64 -1.71
N ILE A 128 6.92 -8.49 -1.10
CA ILE A 128 5.77 -7.64 -1.43
C ILE A 128 6.14 -6.70 -2.59
N THR A 129 7.27 -5.99 -2.48
CA THR A 129 7.70 -5.00 -3.49
C THR A 129 8.20 -5.63 -4.78
N ASP A 130 8.68 -6.87 -4.73
CA ASP A 130 9.26 -7.58 -5.87
C ASP A 130 8.19 -8.31 -6.71
N LEU A 131 6.97 -8.47 -6.17
CA LEU A 131 5.86 -9.18 -6.83
C LEU A 131 5.57 -8.69 -8.26
N PRO A 132 5.51 -7.37 -8.56
CA PRO A 132 5.41 -6.86 -9.92
C PRO A 132 6.46 -7.42 -10.89
N SER A 133 7.73 -7.38 -10.48
CA SER A 133 8.85 -7.88 -11.28
C SER A 133 8.76 -9.39 -11.48
N GLU A 134 8.33 -10.11 -10.45
CA GLU A 134 8.10 -11.55 -10.55
C GLU A 134 7.03 -11.91 -11.59
N VAL A 135 5.92 -11.18 -11.63
CA VAL A 135 4.86 -11.37 -12.63
C VAL A 135 5.38 -11.03 -14.03
N LEU A 136 5.99 -9.86 -14.19
CA LEU A 136 6.50 -9.38 -15.48
C LEU A 136 7.66 -10.23 -16.02
N SER A 137 8.37 -10.98 -15.18
CA SER A 137 9.41 -11.91 -15.63
C SER A 137 8.87 -13.15 -16.37
N THR A 138 7.54 -13.35 -16.40
CA THR A 138 6.90 -14.50 -17.05
C THR A 138 6.36 -14.17 -18.45
N PRO A 139 6.28 -15.14 -19.38
CA PRO A 139 5.66 -14.93 -20.69
C PRO A 139 4.20 -14.45 -20.59
N PHE A 140 3.46 -14.96 -19.59
CA PHE A 140 2.09 -14.53 -19.30
C PHE A 140 2.03 -13.06 -18.88
N GLY A 141 2.90 -12.64 -17.95
CA GLY A 141 2.97 -11.25 -17.50
C GLY A 141 3.33 -10.28 -18.63
N GLN A 142 4.26 -10.66 -19.52
CA GLN A 142 4.58 -9.87 -20.71
C GLN A 142 3.41 -9.78 -21.69
N ALA A 143 2.70 -10.88 -21.94
CA ALA A 143 1.55 -10.90 -22.84
C ALA A 143 0.38 -10.05 -22.32
N LEU A 144 0.16 -10.01 -21.00
CA LEU A 144 -0.93 -9.23 -20.39
C LEU A 144 -0.51 -7.84 -19.93
N ARG A 145 0.76 -7.44 -20.07
CA ARG A 145 1.25 -6.14 -19.62
C ARG A 145 0.34 -4.96 -20.03
N PRO A 146 -0.09 -4.82 -21.30
CA PRO A 146 -0.96 -3.70 -21.69
C PRO A 146 -2.30 -3.67 -20.95
N PHE A 147 -2.85 -4.84 -20.62
CA PHE A 147 -4.08 -4.94 -19.84
C PHE A 147 -3.83 -4.64 -18.36
N LEU A 148 -2.76 -5.19 -17.79
CA LEU A 148 -2.41 -5.01 -16.38
C LEU A 148 -2.00 -3.56 -16.07
N ASP A 149 -1.36 -2.86 -17.01
CA ASP A 149 -1.06 -1.42 -16.92
C ASP A 149 -2.32 -0.55 -16.86
N SER A 150 -3.45 -1.03 -17.42
CA SER A 150 -4.73 -0.32 -17.36
C SER A 150 -5.51 -0.57 -16.06
N ILE A 151 -5.04 -1.49 -15.22
CA ILE A 151 -5.70 -1.81 -13.95
C ILE A 151 -5.37 -0.73 -12.92
N GLN A 152 -6.43 -0.18 -12.35
CA GLN A 152 -6.39 0.81 -11.28
C GLN A 152 -6.99 0.15 -10.03
N ILE A 153 -6.30 0.26 -8.89
CA ILE A 153 -6.77 -0.30 -7.62
C ILE A 153 -7.09 0.84 -6.66
N GLN A 154 -8.30 0.81 -6.10
CA GLN A 154 -8.73 1.67 -5.01
C GLN A 154 -9.69 0.89 -4.11
N PRO A 155 -9.23 0.40 -2.94
CA PRO A 155 -10.11 -0.21 -1.96
C PRO A 155 -11.20 0.79 -1.50
N PRO A 156 -12.49 0.47 -1.66
CA PRO A 156 -13.57 1.33 -1.18
C PRO A 156 -13.57 1.43 0.35
N GLY A 157 -13.98 2.58 0.89
CA GLY A 157 -14.10 2.81 2.35
C GLY A 157 -13.08 3.79 2.94
N GLY A 158 -12.07 4.19 2.16
CA GLY A 158 -11.15 5.27 2.53
C GLY A 158 -11.65 6.65 2.13
N SER A 159 -11.21 7.66 2.87
CA SER A 159 -11.37 9.08 2.57
C SER A 159 -10.05 9.67 2.10
N THR A 160 -10.07 10.56 1.10
CA THR A 160 -8.85 11.22 0.59
C THR A 160 -8.20 12.07 1.67
N VAL A 161 -6.90 11.86 1.91
CA VAL A 161 -6.11 12.68 2.84
C VAL A 161 -5.89 14.08 2.24
N GLY A 162 -6.06 15.14 3.03
CA GLY A 162 -5.76 16.52 2.60
C GLY A 162 -6.89 17.27 1.88
N ARG A 163 -8.07 16.66 1.65
CA ARG A 163 -9.25 17.44 1.25
C ARG A 163 -9.91 18.08 2.47
N PRO A 164 -10.10 19.41 2.51
CA PRO A 164 -10.96 20.03 3.51
C PRO A 164 -12.37 19.42 3.39
N ASN A 165 -12.98 19.07 4.53
CA ASN A 165 -14.39 18.68 4.58
C ASN A 165 -15.25 19.83 4.02
N GLY A 166 -15.62 19.75 2.75
CA GLY A 166 -16.49 20.75 2.13
C GLY A 166 -16.35 20.83 0.63
N GLN A 167 -17.02 19.93 -0.09
CA GLN A 167 -17.91 20.26 -1.19
C GLN A 167 -18.56 18.97 -1.70
N SER A 168 -19.83 18.80 -1.29
CA SER A 168 -20.81 17.92 -1.92
C SER A 168 -21.24 18.47 -3.27
#